data_AF-A0A1E2WNT4-F1
#
_entry.id   AF-A0A1E2WNT4-F1
#
_cell.length_a   1.000
_cell.length_b   1.000
_cell.length_c   1.000
_cell.angle_alpha   90.00
_cell.angle_beta   90.00
_cell.angle_gamma   90.00
#
_symmetry.space_group_name_H-M   'P 1'
#
loop_
_entity.id
_entity.type
_entity.pdbx_description
1 polymer ?
#
loop_
_entity_poly.entity_id
_entity_poly.type
_entity_poly.pdbx_seq_one_letter_code
_entity_poly.pdbx_strand_id
1 'polypeptide(L)'
;MVENSVLGGDMKAVNDGTGSAASVPNPEKWLHEAIVTRSNMRPLRMQKLKVAGNSGQNPGFDFLQECWDNPALQIVIKKLLVKYPQWGIAIVDGVLVD
;
A
#
# COMPACT_ATOMS: atom_id res chain seq x y z
N MET A 1 6.77 21.17 56.99
CA MET A 1 6.64 20.23 58.11
C MET A 1 5.21 19.75 58.18
N VAL A 2 5.07 18.46 58.47
CA VAL A 2 3.87 17.72 58.87
C VAL A 2 2.96 17.16 57.78
N GLU A 3 3.01 15.84 57.82
CA GLU A 3 2.37 14.76 57.10
C GLU A 3 0.87 14.50 57.38
N ASN A 4 0.31 13.67 56.49
CA ASN A 4 -0.62 12.57 56.76
C ASN A 4 -2.13 12.82 56.70
N SER A 5 -2.80 12.08 55.80
CA SER A 5 -3.99 11.30 56.15
C SER A 5 -4.05 10.00 55.36
N VAL A 6 -3.96 8.91 56.12
CA VAL A 6 -4.10 7.50 55.79
C VAL A 6 -5.58 7.09 55.76
N LEU A 7 -5.97 6.28 54.78
CA LEU A 7 -7.06 5.29 54.84
C LEU A 7 -6.89 4.40 53.60
N GLY A 8 -6.47 3.13 53.62
CA GLY A 8 -6.71 2.03 54.53
C GLY A 8 -7.15 0.85 53.65
N GLY A 9 -6.55 -0.32 53.79
CA GLY A 9 -7.05 -1.57 53.18
C GLY A 9 -5.99 -2.46 52.54
N ASP A 10 -5.39 -3.32 53.34
CA ASP A 10 -4.57 -4.45 52.92
C ASP A 10 -5.34 -5.39 51.98
N MET A 11 -4.67 -5.93 50.94
CA MET A 11 -4.95 -7.28 50.47
C MET A 11 -3.79 -7.84 49.62
N LYS A 12 -2.98 -8.61 50.33
CA LYS A 12 -2.09 -9.68 49.88
C LYS A 12 -2.67 -10.48 48.70
N ALA A 13 -1.93 -10.54 47.59
CA ALA A 13 -1.90 -11.72 46.72
C ALA A 13 -0.51 -11.85 46.10
N VAL A 14 0.26 -12.78 46.65
CA VAL A 14 1.38 -13.44 45.95
C VAL A 14 0.83 -13.98 44.64
N ASN A 15 1.43 -13.61 43.52
CA ASN A 15 1.59 -14.57 42.44
C ASN A 15 3.02 -14.45 41.90
N ASP A 16 3.81 -15.48 42.18
CA ASP A 16 4.96 -15.85 41.40
C ASP A 16 4.45 -16.34 40.04
N GLY A 17 4.34 -15.41 39.10
CA GLY A 17 4.05 -15.70 37.71
C GLY A 17 5.30 -15.45 36.89
N THR A 18 6.15 -16.49 36.74
CA THR A 18 7.06 -16.56 35.59
C THR A 18 6.19 -16.60 34.33
N GLY A 19 5.93 -15.41 33.80
CA GLY A 19 5.28 -15.20 32.51
C GLY A 19 6.30 -14.56 31.59
N SER A 20 7.16 -15.38 30.99
CA SER A 20 7.84 -14.99 29.75
C SER A 20 6.74 -14.78 28.70
N ALA A 21 6.16 -13.59 28.69
CA ALA A 21 5.22 -13.19 27.67
C ALA A 21 6.02 -13.06 26.38
N ALA A 22 5.87 -14.05 25.50
CA ALA A 22 6.39 -14.00 24.15
C ALA A 22 6.04 -12.63 23.56
N SER A 23 7.08 -11.89 23.16
CA SER A 23 6.95 -10.58 22.52
C SER A 23 5.93 -10.69 21.40
N VAL A 24 4.74 -10.12 21.60
CA VAL A 24 3.67 -10.14 20.60
C VAL A 24 4.24 -9.43 19.38
N PRO A 25 4.33 -10.07 18.20
CA PRO A 25 4.88 -9.42 17.03
C PRO A 25 4.05 -8.17 16.73
N ASN A 26 4.69 -7.00 16.80
CA ASN A 26 3.99 -5.71 16.66
C ASN A 26 3.22 -5.68 15.31
N PRO A 27 1.87 -5.67 15.33
CA PRO A 27 1.05 -5.66 14.12
C PRO A 27 1.27 -4.38 13.29
N GLU A 28 1.71 -3.29 13.89
CA GLU A 28 2.02 -2.03 13.19
C GLU A 28 3.22 -2.18 12.24
N LYS A 29 4.20 -3.04 12.58
CA LYS A 29 5.35 -3.31 11.70
C LYS A 29 4.91 -4.02 10.41
N TRP A 30 3.98 -4.97 10.54
CA TRP A 30 3.45 -5.74 9.41
C TRP A 30 2.56 -4.86 8.52
N LEU A 31 1.77 -3.98 9.12
CA LEU A 31 0.94 -3.02 8.39
C LEU A 31 1.81 -2.00 7.65
N HIS A 32 2.85 -1.45 8.30
CA HIS A 32 3.79 -0.52 7.69
C HIS A 32 4.48 -1.14 6.47
N GLU A 33 4.99 -2.37 6.58
CA GLU A 33 5.68 -3.03 5.47
C GLU A 33 4.73 -3.38 4.32
N ALA A 34 3.52 -3.87 4.63
CA ALA A 34 2.50 -4.14 3.62
C ALA A 34 2.02 -2.85 2.93
N ILE A 35 1.88 -1.75 3.68
CA ILE A 35 1.54 -0.43 3.13
C ILE A 35 2.69 0.11 2.30
N VAL A 36 3.94 0.06 2.77
CA VAL A 36 5.13 0.51 2.03
C VAL A 36 5.28 -0.28 0.73
N THR A 37 5.14 -1.60 0.78
CA THR A 37 5.24 -2.45 -0.41
C THR A 37 4.11 -2.18 -1.40
N ARG A 38 2.86 -2.10 -0.93
CA ARG A 38 1.70 -1.77 -1.76
C ARG A 38 1.76 -0.34 -2.31
N SER A 39 2.26 0.60 -1.50
CA SER A 39 2.32 2.02 -1.85
C SER A 39 3.45 2.29 -2.82
N ASN A 40 4.62 1.66 -2.68
CA ASN A 40 5.80 1.87 -3.55
C ASN A 40 5.62 1.34 -4.98
N MET A 41 4.74 0.34 -5.20
CA MET A 41 4.43 -0.11 -6.56
C MET A 41 3.67 0.95 -7.37
N ARG A 42 2.92 1.84 -6.71
CA ARG A 42 2.15 2.90 -7.40
C ARG A 42 3.04 3.99 -8.03
N PRO A 43 4.02 4.60 -7.32
CA PRO A 43 4.98 5.52 -7.92
C PRO A 43 5.77 4.89 -9.07
N LEU A 44 6.20 3.64 -8.94
CA LEU A 44 7.00 2.97 -9.96
C LEU A 44 6.21 2.76 -11.25
N ARG A 45 4.97 2.25 -11.16
CA ARG A 45 4.06 2.09 -12.30
C ARG A 45 3.76 3.43 -12.98
N MET A 46 3.48 4.47 -12.18
CA MET A 46 3.27 5.83 -12.69
C MET A 46 4.50 6.37 -13.43
N GLN A 47 5.71 6.17 -12.89
CA GLN A 47 6.94 6.61 -13.54
C GLN A 47 7.14 5.93 -14.90
N LYS A 48 6.92 4.61 -14.99
CA LYS A 48 7.02 3.90 -16.27
C LYS A 48 5.99 4.40 -17.29
N LEU A 49 4.75 4.68 -16.87
CA LEU A 49 3.73 5.30 -17.74
C LEU A 49 4.14 6.70 -18.22
N LYS A 50 4.76 7.52 -17.35
CA LYS A 50 5.30 8.83 -17.76
C LYS A 50 6.43 8.68 -18.78
N VAL A 51 7.34 7.73 -18.58
CA VAL A 51 8.42 7.45 -19.53
C VAL A 51 7.84 7.04 -20.89
N ALA A 52 6.89 6.11 -20.92
CA ALA A 52 6.20 5.71 -22.15
C ALA A 52 5.51 6.91 -22.83
N GLY A 53 4.90 7.79 -22.04
CA GLY A 53 4.29 9.03 -22.54
C GLY A 53 5.26 10.04 -23.14
N ASN A 54 6.52 10.02 -22.71
CA ASN A 54 7.56 10.90 -23.21
C ASN A 54 8.30 10.28 -24.40
N SER A 55 8.56 8.98 -24.38
CA SER A 55 9.30 8.27 -25.42
C SER A 55 8.44 7.79 -26.59
N GLY A 56 7.13 7.61 -26.39
CA GLY A 56 6.25 6.95 -27.35
C GLY A 56 6.48 5.44 -27.48
N GLN A 57 7.37 4.87 -26.66
CA GLN A 57 7.59 3.43 -26.60
C GLN A 57 6.43 2.74 -25.89
N ASN A 58 5.84 1.74 -26.53
CA ASN A 58 4.77 0.93 -25.94
C ASN A 58 5.32 0.19 -24.70
N PRO A 59 4.74 0.37 -23.50
CA PRO A 59 5.19 -0.32 -22.29
C PRO A 59 4.74 -1.79 -22.19
N GLY A 60 3.92 -2.26 -23.13
CA GLY A 60 3.38 -3.62 -23.23
C GLY A 60 1.98 -3.76 -22.64
N PHE A 61 1.15 -4.60 -23.25
CA PHE A 61 -0.23 -4.85 -22.81
C PHE A 61 -0.31 -5.37 -21.36
N ASP A 62 0.48 -6.39 -21.01
CA ASP A 62 0.49 -6.99 -19.66
C ASP A 62 0.75 -5.94 -18.57
N PHE A 63 1.67 -5.01 -18.84
CA PHE A 63 1.98 -3.93 -17.90
C PHE A 63 0.82 -2.93 -17.77
N LEU A 64 0.16 -2.59 -18.88
CA LEU A 64 -1.01 -1.72 -18.85
C LEU A 64 -2.17 -2.40 -18.10
N GLN A 65 -2.37 -3.70 -18.29
CA GLN A 65 -3.36 -4.50 -17.57
C GLN A 65 -3.05 -4.56 -16.06
N GLU A 66 -1.79 -4.77 -15.68
CA GLU A 66 -1.35 -4.73 -14.27
C GLU A 66 -1.63 -3.35 -13.62
N CYS A 67 -1.52 -2.27 -14.40
CA CYS A 67 -1.80 -0.91 -13.94
C CYS A 67 -3.30 -0.54 -13.97
N TRP A 68 -4.13 -1.35 -14.62
CA TRP A 68 -5.55 -1.05 -14.85
C TRP A 68 -6.39 -1.20 -13.57
N ASP A 69 -5.84 -1.79 -12.51
CA ASP A 69 -6.47 -1.92 -11.18
C ASP A 69 -6.61 -0.58 -10.44
N ASN A 70 -5.84 0.43 -10.85
CA ASN A 70 -5.74 1.71 -10.16
C ASN A 70 -6.41 2.84 -10.95
N PRO A 71 -7.48 3.48 -10.43
CA PRO A 71 -8.18 4.55 -11.13
C PRO A 71 -7.30 5.73 -11.58
N ALA A 72 -6.27 6.08 -10.79
CA ALA A 72 -5.35 7.16 -11.15
C ALA A 72 -4.45 6.78 -12.34
N LEU A 73 -4.06 5.51 -12.44
CA LEU A 73 -3.26 5.01 -13.57
C LEU A 73 -4.13 4.81 -14.82
N GLN A 74 -5.39 4.38 -14.67
CA GLN A 74 -6.33 4.29 -15.79
C GLN A 74 -6.47 5.63 -16.53
N ILE A 75 -6.51 6.76 -15.82
CA ILE A 75 -6.57 8.10 -16.45
C ILE A 75 -5.34 8.33 -17.34
N VAL A 76 -4.15 7.97 -16.86
CA VAL A 76 -2.91 8.12 -17.62
C VAL A 76 -2.89 7.19 -18.82
N ILE A 77 -3.27 5.92 -18.64
CA ILE A 77 -3.34 4.92 -19.72
C ILE A 77 -4.31 5.37 -20.82
N LYS A 78 -5.52 5.82 -20.46
CA LYS A 78 -6.49 6.39 -21.42
C LYS A 78 -5.88 7.51 -22.26
N LYS A 79 -5.16 8.44 -21.63
CA LYS A 79 -4.48 9.54 -22.33
C LYS A 79 -3.37 9.04 -23.27
N LEU A 80 -2.64 7.99 -22.86
CA LEU A 80 -1.60 7.40 -23.68
C LEU A 80 -2.17 6.68 -24.91
N LEU A 81 -3.23 5.89 -24.76
CA LEU A 81 -3.86 5.18 -25.88
C LEU A 81 -4.45 6.14 -26.92
N VAL A 82 -5.02 7.26 -26.48
CA VAL A 82 -5.45 8.34 -27.39
C VAL A 82 -4.26 8.98 -28.10
N LYS A 83 -3.13 9.16 -27.40
CA LYS A 83 -1.91 9.77 -27.96
C LYS A 83 -1.19 8.83 -28.92
N TYR A 84 -1.27 7.52 -28.69
CA TYR A 84 -0.52 6.49 -29.41
C TYR A 84 -1.45 5.38 -29.92
N PRO A 85 -2.36 5.68 -30.86
CA PRO A 85 -3.31 4.70 -31.38
C PRO A 85 -2.63 3.54 -32.11
N GLN A 86 -1.39 3.74 -32.60
CA GLN A 86 -0.61 2.69 -33.27
C GLN A 86 -0.18 1.55 -32.34
N TRP A 87 -0.41 1.67 -31.02
CA TRP A 87 -0.14 0.58 -30.09
C TRP A 87 -1.15 -0.56 -30.16
N GLY A 88 -2.27 -0.41 -30.88
CA GLY A 88 -3.25 -1.50 -31.09
C GLY A 88 -4.23 -1.71 -29.92
N ILE A 89 -3.90 -1.21 -28.73
CA ILE A 89 -4.67 -1.46 -27.52
C ILE A 89 -5.91 -0.56 -27.43
N ALA A 90 -7.07 -1.18 -27.27
CA ALA A 90 -8.37 -0.54 -27.10
C ALA A 90 -8.91 -0.69 -25.67
N ILE A 91 -9.92 0.13 -25.34
CA ILE A 91 -10.72 -0.02 -24.13
C ILE A 91 -12.15 -0.36 -24.57
N VAL A 92 -12.58 -1.59 -24.30
CA VAL A 92 -13.92 -2.10 -24.64
C VAL A 92 -14.62 -2.46 -23.34
N ASP A 93 -15.83 -1.96 -23.12
CA ASP A 93 -16.62 -2.23 -21.90
C ASP A 93 -15.85 -2.02 -20.58
N GLY A 94 -14.92 -1.06 -20.56
CA GLY A 94 -14.12 -0.74 -19.38
C GLY A 94 -12.91 -1.64 -19.13
N VAL A 95 -12.60 -2.57 -20.04
CA VAL A 95 -11.42 -3.44 -19.98
C VAL A 95 -10.45 -3.14 -21.13
N LEU A 96 -9.17 -3.45 -20.94
CA LEU A 96 -8.14 -3.35 -21.99
C LEU A 96 -8.20 -4.57 -22.91
N VAL A 97 -8.04 -4.35 -24.22
CA VAL A 97 -7.96 -5.39 -25.26
C VAL A 97 -6.83 -5.01 -26.23
N ASP A 98 -6.00 -5.96 -26.65
CA ASP A 98 -4.91 -5.79 -27.66
C ASP A 98 -5.32 -6.34 -29.02
#